data_AF-A0A957L8C9-F1
#
_entry.id   AF-A0A957L8C9-F1
#
_cell.length_a   1.000
_cell.length_b   1.000
_cell.length_c   1.000
_cell.angle_alpha   90.00
_cell.angle_beta   90.00
_cell.angle_gamma   90.00
#
_symmetry.space_group_name_H-M   'P 1'
#
loop_
_entity.id
_entity.type
_entity.pdbx_description
1 polymer ?
#
loop_
_entity_poly.entity_id
_entity_poly.type
_entity_poly.pdbx_seq_one_letter_code
_entity_poly.pdbx_strand_id
1 'polypeptide(L)'
;MMQLATAYFSEEEQRAIAAAIAEAEAQTAAEIVPVVATVSGRYDRAESIFGFLFALSCLAVAWLGFQEIRPVENDWAGGYQFGLNLTAIILILVMTYIVGVIAATYLPILRRPFISRQEMAAEVAEAAQAA
;
A
#
# COMPACT_ATOMS: atom_id res chain seq x y z
N MET A 1 -1.32 10.15 11.93
CA MET A 1 -1.75 9.17 12.96
C MET A 1 -3.14 8.70 12.57
N MET A 2 -3.38 7.39 12.41
CA MET A 2 -4.74 6.88 12.15
C MET A 2 -5.54 6.96 13.45
N GLN A 3 -6.72 7.58 13.43
CA GLN A 3 -7.68 7.43 14.54
C GLN A 3 -8.24 6.02 14.49
N LEU A 4 -8.26 5.35 15.64
CA LEU A 4 -8.91 4.05 15.80
C LEU A 4 -10.43 4.25 15.70
N ALA A 5 -11.13 3.30 15.09
CA ALA A 5 -12.60 3.33 14.99
C ALA A 5 -13.28 3.57 16.35
N THR A 6 -12.73 2.99 17.42
CA THR A 6 -13.23 3.12 18.80
C THR A 6 -13.22 4.56 19.33
N ALA A 7 -12.35 5.42 18.81
CA ALA A 7 -12.22 6.81 19.23
C ALA A 7 -12.77 7.80 18.19
N TYR A 8 -13.48 7.30 17.18
CA TYR A 8 -13.99 8.13 16.09
C TYR A 8 -15.20 8.98 16.51
N PHE A 9 -16.05 8.44 17.40
CA PHE A 9 -17.24 9.12 17.93
C PHE A 9 -17.12 9.30 19.45
N SER A 10 -17.47 10.50 19.92
CA SER A 10 -17.69 10.79 21.34
C SER A 10 -18.92 10.05 21.90
N GLU A 11 -19.05 9.98 23.22
CA GLU A 11 -20.23 9.36 23.85
C GLU A 11 -21.54 10.07 23.46
N GLU A 12 -21.52 11.39 23.31
CA GLU A 12 -22.69 12.16 22.90
C GLU A 12 -23.10 11.83 21.46
N GLU A 13 -22.13 11.72 20.55
CA GLU A 13 -22.37 11.31 19.15
C GLU A 13 -22.87 9.87 19.07
N GLN A 14 -22.32 8.94 19.88
CA GLN A 14 -22.81 7.55 19.93
C GLN A 14 -24.26 7.47 20.39
N ARG A 15 -24.67 8.28 21.39
CA ARG A 15 -26.06 8.35 21.83
C ARG A 15 -26.98 8.93 20.75
N ALA A 16 -26.51 9.96 20.03
CA ALA A 16 -27.26 10.55 18.93
C ALA A 16 -27.46 9.55 17.77
N ILE A 17 -26.42 8.79 17.43
CA ILE A 17 -26.47 7.73 16.41
C ILE A 17 -27.46 6.64 16.84
N ALA A 18 -27.40 6.17 18.09
CA ALA A 18 -28.31 5.15 18.61
C ALA A 18 -29.78 5.61 18.60
N ALA A 19 -30.05 6.87 18.95
CA ALA A 19 -31.39 7.44 18.89
C ALA A 19 -31.94 7.50 17.46
N ALA A 20 -31.11 7.93 16.50
CA ALA A 20 -31.48 7.97 15.09
C ALA A 20 -31.76 6.58 14.51
N ILE A 21 -30.98 5.57 14.92
CA ILE A 21 -31.21 4.17 14.54
C ILE A 21 -32.55 3.69 15.08
N ALA A 22 -32.83 3.89 16.37
CA ALA A 22 -34.08 3.46 16.98
C ALA A 22 -35.32 4.12 16.31
N GLU A 23 -35.21 5.38 15.90
CA GLU A 23 -36.27 6.08 15.16
C GLU A 23 -36.49 5.47 13.76
N ALA A 24 -35.41 5.11 13.07
CA ALA A 24 -35.48 4.48 11.76
C ALA A 24 -36.03 3.03 11.85
N GLU A 25 -35.57 2.26 12.82
CA GLU A 25 -36.07 0.91 13.10
C GLU A 25 -37.55 0.91 13.45
N ALA A 26 -38.06 1.93 14.15
CA ALA A 26 -39.49 2.05 14.43
C ALA A 26 -40.38 2.14 13.18
N GLN A 27 -39.81 2.49 12.02
CA GLN A 27 -40.52 2.56 10.74
C GLN A 27 -40.32 1.32 9.86
N THR A 28 -39.52 0.35 10.31
CA THR A 28 -39.20 -0.85 9.53
C THR A 28 -39.32 -2.11 10.38
N ALA A 29 -39.39 -3.29 9.75
CA ALA A 29 -39.31 -4.57 10.46
C ALA A 29 -37.86 -5.12 10.50
N ALA A 30 -36.88 -4.29 10.16
CA ALA A 30 -35.48 -4.66 10.06
C ALA A 30 -34.69 -4.07 11.23
N GLU A 31 -33.63 -4.77 11.63
CA GLU A 31 -32.62 -4.29 12.57
C GLU A 31 -31.50 -3.60 11.77
N ILE A 32 -31.05 -2.45 12.25
CA ILE A 32 -29.99 -1.65 11.63
C ILE A 32 -28.76 -1.76 12.52
N VAL A 33 -27.74 -2.49 12.05
CA VAL A 33 -26.49 -2.70 12.78
C VAL A 33 -25.36 -1.86 12.16
N PRO A 34 -25.04 -0.67 12.69
CA PRO A 34 -23.92 0.13 12.19
C PRO A 34 -22.58 -0.49 12.58
N VAL A 35 -21.65 -0.57 11.62
CA VAL A 35 -20.28 -1.07 11.86
C VAL A 35 -19.27 0.01 11.49
N VAL A 36 -18.35 0.29 12.41
CA VAL A 36 -17.24 1.23 12.18
C VAL A 36 -15.94 0.45 12.18
N ALA A 37 -15.27 0.39 11.03
CA ALA A 37 -13.98 -0.25 10.88
C ALA A 37 -12.88 0.78 10.64
N THR A 38 -11.69 0.53 11.20
CA THR A 38 -10.51 1.40 11.01
C THR A 38 -9.98 1.34 9.57
N VAL A 39 -10.25 0.23 8.87
CA VAL A 39 -9.80 -0.04 7.51
C VAL A 39 -10.94 -0.73 6.76
N SER A 40 -11.26 -0.28 5.56
CA SER A 40 -12.32 -0.89 4.75
C SER A 40 -11.89 -2.11 3.95
N GLY A 41 -10.57 -2.31 3.71
CA GLY A 41 -10.05 -3.46 2.96
C GLY A 41 -8.53 -3.56 3.01
N ARG A 42 -7.97 -4.67 2.52
CA ARG A 42 -6.52 -4.94 2.57
C ARG A 42 -5.69 -4.27 1.47
N TYR A 43 -6.32 -3.74 0.41
CA TYR A 43 -5.67 -2.97 -0.67
C TYR A 43 -4.33 -3.58 -1.17
N ASP A 44 -4.24 -4.91 -1.30
CA ASP A 44 -2.99 -5.62 -1.66
C ASP A 44 -2.42 -5.12 -3.02
N ARG A 45 -3.29 -4.61 -3.89
CA ARG A 45 -2.92 -4.03 -5.19
C ARG A 45 -2.08 -2.75 -5.05
N ALA A 46 -2.43 -1.86 -4.12
CA ALA A 46 -1.70 -0.61 -3.91
C ALA A 46 -0.28 -0.88 -3.37
N GLU A 47 -0.11 -1.92 -2.56
CA GLU A 47 1.20 -2.35 -2.04
C GLU A 47 2.10 -2.86 -3.18
N SER A 48 1.53 -3.63 -4.11
CA SER A 48 2.24 -4.15 -5.29
C SER A 48 2.67 -3.03 -6.25
N ILE A 49 1.82 -2.02 -6.47
CA ILE A 49 2.16 -0.85 -7.32
C ILE A 49 3.31 -0.05 -6.70
N PHE A 50 3.27 0.19 -5.40
CA PHE A 50 4.36 0.88 -4.71
C PHE A 50 5.66 0.07 -4.78
N GLY A 51 5.61 -1.24 -4.48
CA GLY A 51 6.78 -2.12 -4.55
C GLY A 51 7.44 -2.10 -5.93
N PHE A 52 6.63 -2.08 -6.99
CA PHE A 52 7.12 -1.97 -8.36
C PHE A 52 7.80 -0.62 -8.65
N LEU A 53 7.17 0.51 -8.29
CA LEU A 53 7.75 1.84 -8.50
C LEU A 53 9.03 2.04 -7.70
N PHE A 54 9.07 1.50 -6.48
CA PHE A 54 10.26 1.50 -5.64
C PHE A 54 11.40 0.69 -6.28
N ALA A 55 11.11 -0.53 -6.75
CA ALA A 55 12.09 -1.36 -7.43
C ALA A 55 12.65 -0.70 -8.70
N LEU A 56 11.78 -0.07 -9.50
CA LEU A 56 12.18 0.66 -10.69
C LEU A 56 13.08 1.85 -10.36
N SER A 57 12.75 2.57 -9.28
CA SER A 57 13.53 3.71 -8.80
C SER A 57 14.90 3.28 -8.28
N CYS A 58 14.98 2.19 -7.50
CA CYS A 58 16.25 1.61 -7.05
C CYS A 58 17.10 1.12 -8.23
N LEU A 59 16.48 0.48 -9.23
CA LEU A 59 17.17 0.07 -10.44
C LEU A 59 17.69 1.28 -11.22
N ALA A 60 16.90 2.36 -11.36
CA ALA A 60 17.34 3.57 -12.04
C ALA A 60 18.53 4.22 -11.32
N VAL A 61 18.52 4.28 -9.99
CA VAL A 61 19.64 4.78 -9.19
C VAL A 61 20.88 3.90 -9.34
N ALA A 62 20.71 2.57 -9.25
CA ALA A 62 21.81 1.63 -9.46
C ALA A 62 22.37 1.76 -10.89
N TRP A 63 21.50 1.90 -11.88
CA TRP A 63 21.89 2.09 -13.26
C TRP A 63 22.70 3.37 -13.44
N LEU A 64 22.20 4.52 -12.98
CA LEU A 64 22.93 5.80 -13.07
C LEU A 64 24.27 5.80 -12.31
N GLY A 65 24.36 5.09 -11.18
CA GLY A 65 25.59 5.03 -10.38
C GLY A 65 26.66 4.07 -10.92
N PHE A 66 26.26 3.04 -11.67
CA PHE A 66 27.15 1.95 -12.11
C PHE A 66 27.25 1.80 -13.64
N GLN A 67 26.68 2.72 -14.42
CA GLN A 67 26.69 2.66 -15.89
C GLN A 67 28.08 2.93 -16.52
N GLU A 68 29.02 3.59 -15.81
CA GLU A 68 30.32 4.03 -16.34
C GLU A 68 31.53 3.13 -15.96
N ILE A 69 31.46 1.81 -16.14
CA ILE A 69 32.67 0.97 -16.02
C ILE A 69 32.85 0.13 -17.29
N ARG A 70 33.65 0.65 -18.23
CA ARG A 70 34.22 -0.02 -19.42
C ARG A 70 35.59 0.58 -19.75
N PRO A 71 36.41 -0.09 -20.59
CA PRO A 71 37.03 -1.41 -20.46
C PRO A 71 38.54 -1.28 -20.14
N VAL A 72 39.19 -2.33 -19.62
CA VAL A 72 40.66 -2.39 -19.64
C VAL A 72 41.11 -2.73 -21.06
N GLU A 73 41.54 -1.71 -21.80
CA GLU A 73 41.71 -1.83 -23.25
C GLU A 73 43.04 -2.48 -23.68
N ASN A 74 43.98 -2.81 -22.78
CA ASN A 74 45.28 -3.44 -23.17
C ASN A 74 46.06 -4.18 -22.06
N ASP A 75 45.48 -4.51 -20.90
CA ASP A 75 46.31 -4.85 -19.75
C ASP A 75 46.59 -6.36 -19.60
N TRP A 76 47.85 -6.73 -19.70
CA TRP A 76 48.38 -8.01 -19.25
C TRP A 76 48.46 -8.10 -17.70
N ALA A 77 48.03 -7.05 -16.97
CA ALA A 77 47.99 -6.98 -15.51
C ALA A 77 46.74 -6.28 -14.90
N GLY A 78 45.66 -6.00 -15.64
CA GLY A 78 44.58 -5.12 -15.16
C GLY A 78 43.18 -5.60 -15.49
N GLY A 79 42.34 -5.73 -14.47
CA GLY A 79 40.94 -6.09 -14.64
C GLY A 79 40.06 -5.25 -13.75
N TYR A 80 39.15 -4.48 -14.36
CA TYR A 80 37.87 -4.13 -13.77
C TYR A 80 36.79 -4.09 -14.86
N GLN A 81 35.78 -4.96 -14.72
CA GLN A 81 34.50 -4.89 -15.41
C GLN A 81 33.40 -4.91 -14.34
N PHE A 82 32.71 -3.79 -14.16
CA PHE A 82 31.47 -3.74 -13.40
C PHE A 82 30.41 -3.02 -14.22
N GLY A 83 29.96 -3.69 -15.29
CA GLY A 83 28.62 -3.41 -15.82
C GLY A 83 27.61 -4.18 -14.97
N LEU A 84 26.46 -3.58 -14.67
CA LEU A 84 25.32 -4.31 -14.12
C LEU A 84 24.98 -5.48 -15.05
N ASN A 85 25.40 -6.69 -14.67
CA ASN A 85 25.07 -7.89 -15.41
C ASN A 85 23.58 -8.19 -15.26
N LEU A 86 23.01 -8.97 -16.19
CA LEU A 86 21.58 -9.31 -16.17
C LEU A 86 21.16 -9.92 -14.82
N THR A 87 22.01 -10.77 -14.23
CA THR A 87 21.76 -11.39 -12.93
C THR A 87 21.64 -10.34 -11.81
N ALA A 88 22.53 -9.35 -11.75
CA ALA A 88 22.48 -8.27 -10.76
C ALA A 88 21.22 -7.42 -10.94
N ILE A 89 20.82 -7.12 -12.18
CA ILE A 89 19.59 -6.38 -12.46
C ILE A 89 18.36 -7.14 -11.93
N ILE A 90 18.27 -8.44 -12.22
CA ILE A 90 17.16 -9.28 -11.73
C ILE A 90 17.17 -9.33 -10.20
N LEU A 91 18.34 -9.54 -9.57
CA LEU A 91 18.45 -9.58 -8.11
C LEU A 91 18.05 -8.26 -7.47
N ILE A 92 18.52 -7.12 -8.01
CA ILE A 92 18.13 -5.79 -7.52
C ILE A 92 16.62 -5.65 -7.59
N LEU A 93 16.01 -5.96 -8.73
CA LEU A 93 14.58 -5.77 -8.94
C LEU A 93 13.75 -6.65 -8.00
N VAL A 94 14.09 -7.93 -7.85
CA VAL A 94 13.39 -8.85 -6.94
C VAL A 94 13.55 -8.42 -5.48
N MET A 95 14.78 -8.14 -5.04
CA MET A 95 15.05 -7.78 -3.64
C MET A 95 14.42 -6.44 -3.27
N THR A 96 14.54 -5.44 -4.14
CA THR A 96 13.95 -4.11 -3.88
C THR A 96 12.44 -4.14 -3.98
N TYR A 97 11.85 -4.95 -4.86
CA TYR A 97 10.40 -5.16 -4.89
C TYR A 97 9.89 -5.75 -3.57
N ILE A 98 10.51 -6.81 -3.06
CA ILE A 98 10.12 -7.45 -1.79
C ILE A 98 10.23 -6.43 -0.64
N VAL A 99 11.35 -5.70 -0.57
CA VAL A 99 11.55 -4.65 0.43
C VAL A 99 10.50 -3.54 0.29
N GLY A 100 10.17 -3.15 -0.93
CA GLY A 100 9.16 -2.12 -1.22
C GLY A 100 7.75 -2.54 -0.81
N VAL A 101 7.35 -3.78 -1.09
CA VAL A 101 6.06 -4.33 -0.65
C VAL A 101 5.99 -4.38 0.88
N ILE A 102 7.03 -4.93 1.53
CA ILE A 102 7.09 -5.00 3.00
C ILE A 102 7.02 -3.59 3.61
N ALA A 103 7.74 -2.62 3.04
CA ALA A 103 7.69 -1.23 3.48
C ALA A 103 6.29 -0.62 3.33
N ALA A 104 5.58 -0.91 2.23
CA ALA A 104 4.21 -0.45 2.01
C ALA A 104 3.21 -1.06 3.01
N THR A 105 3.41 -2.31 3.41
CA THR A 105 2.58 -2.98 4.41
C THR A 105 2.72 -2.33 5.79
N TYR A 106 3.94 -1.96 6.20
CA TYR A 106 4.19 -1.35 7.51
C TYR A 106 3.90 0.16 7.58
N LEU A 107 3.98 0.86 6.44
CA LEU A 107 3.81 2.31 6.39
C LEU A 107 2.62 2.69 5.49
N PRO A 108 1.39 2.80 6.06
CA PRO A 108 0.17 3.09 5.32
C PRO A 108 0.17 4.40 4.55
N ILE A 109 1.11 5.30 4.83
CA ILE A 109 1.26 6.58 4.15
C ILE A 109 1.77 6.42 2.71
N LEU A 110 2.53 5.35 2.42
CA LEU A 110 3.11 5.11 1.09
C LEU A 110 2.11 4.49 0.12
N ARG A 111 1.13 3.72 0.62
CA ARG A 111 0.05 3.14 -0.20
C ARG A 111 -1.09 4.10 -0.49
N ARG A 112 -1.34 5.09 0.38
CA ARG A 112 -2.46 6.04 0.29
C ARG A 112 -2.64 6.71 -1.09
N PRO A 113 -1.60 7.21 -1.79
CA PRO A 113 -1.79 7.85 -3.09
C PRO A 113 -2.19 6.87 -4.21
N PHE A 114 -1.98 5.56 -4.02
CA PHE A 114 -2.27 4.53 -5.02
C PHE A 114 -3.64 3.87 -4.83
N ILE A 115 -4.38 4.23 -3.77
CA ILE A 115 -5.72 3.71 -3.52
C ILE A 115 -6.74 4.61 -4.23
N SER A 116 -7.53 4.03 -5.13
CA SER A 116 -8.63 4.74 -5.79
C SER A 116 -9.81 4.93 -4.83
N ARG A 117 -10.42 6.12 -4.82
CA ARG A 117 -11.65 6.37 -4.05
C ARG A 117 -12.81 5.46 -4.48
N GLN A 118 -12.84 5.04 -5.74
CA GLN A 118 -13.86 4.12 -6.25
C GLN A 118 -13.69 2.72 -5.66
N GLU A 119 -12.44 2.24 -5.54
CA GLU A 119 -12.11 0.96 -4.93
C GLU A 119 -12.46 0.95 -3.44
N MET A 120 -12.19 2.06 -2.72
CA MET A 120 -12.62 2.21 -1.34
C MET A 120 -14.15 2.09 -1.16
N ALA A 121 -14.93 2.72 -2.05
CA ALA A 121 -16.38 2.68 -1.98
C ALA A 121 -16.94 1.29 -2.29
N ALA A 122 -16.32 0.57 -3.24
CA ALA A 122 -16.69 -0.80 -3.58
C ALA A 122 -16.44 -1.75 -2.40
N GLU A 123 -15.27 -1.70 -1.77
CA GLU A 123 -14.92 -2.51 -0.59
C GLU A 123 -15.87 -2.24 0.58
N VAL A 124 -16.25 -0.97 0.82
CA VAL A 124 -17.25 -0.64 1.85
C VAL A 124 -18.63 -1.22 1.52
N ALA A 125 -19.05 -1.16 0.26
CA ALA A 125 -20.34 -1.70 -0.16
C ALA A 125 -20.38 -3.24 -0.06
N GLU A 126 -19.29 -3.91 -0.43
CA GLU A 126 -19.14 -5.36 -0.28
C GLU A 126 -19.14 -5.77 1.20
N ALA A 127 -18.38 -5.08 2.05
CA ALA A 127 -18.36 -5.32 3.49
C ALA A 127 -19.73 -5.08 4.14
N ALA A 128 -20.49 -4.06 3.70
CA ALA A 128 -21.83 -3.79 4.21
C ALA A 128 -22.87 -4.84 3.79
N GLN A 129 -22.67 -5.53 2.66
CA GLN A 129 -23.54 -6.63 2.23
C GLN A 129 -23.21 -7.96 2.94
N ALA A 130 -21.97 -8.11 3.41
CA ALA A 130 -21.49 -9.31 4.09
C ALA A 130 -21.71 -9.29 5.61
N ALA A 131 -22.08 -8.13 6.18
CA ALA A 131 -22.40 -7.94 7.60
C ALA A 131 -23.86 -8.31 7.89
#